data_AF-A0A821GQP9-F1
#
_entry.id   AF-A0A821GQP9-F1
#
_cell.length_a   1.000
_cell.length_b   1.000
_cell.length_c   1.000
_cell.angle_alpha   90.00
_cell.angle_beta   90.00
_cell.angle_gamma   90.00
#
_symmetry.space_group_name_H-M   'P 1'
#
loop_
_entity.id
_entity.type
_entity.pdbx_description
1 polymer ?
#
loop_
_entity_poly.entity_id
_entity_poly.type
_entity_poly.pdbx_seq_one_letter_code
_entity_poly.pdbx_strand_id
1 'polypeptide(L)'
;MFSLQVKWGCSQCRSTITDRRKYCIDCHSMLTWTCIGSGRSGLYTHFFRHRDNCIHCASEMEDKPQEVEEKHRDIQKLQKLNNEQRPWSEWDRTYESCVQHTGHDIEQVHQLYSMCEQSLIKYCLHRTKKQSDNINTTSLSPMNLLVVTLWYLKHYHSERYIATEVNFSLSTVHHILTEVVDILHSCVYPELVSLPADMDSKNTAHGPEEHHKLIVD
;
A
#
# COMPACT_ATOMS: atom_id res chain seq x y z
N MET A 1 -7.92 -18.77 20.27
CA MET A 1 -8.24 -18.13 21.56
C MET A 1 -9.15 -16.95 21.28
N PHE A 2 -10.28 -16.87 21.99
CA PHE A 2 -11.29 -15.81 21.79
C PHE A 2 -10.81 -14.49 22.40
N SER A 3 -11.16 -13.38 21.75
CA SER A 3 -10.98 -12.02 22.28
C SER A 3 -11.67 -11.93 23.64
N LEU A 4 -10.90 -11.88 24.72
CA LEU A 4 -11.45 -11.73 26.07
C LEU A 4 -12.06 -10.34 26.28
N GLN A 5 -11.81 -9.41 25.34
CA GLN A 5 -12.13 -8.00 25.48
C GLN A 5 -13.29 -7.53 24.62
N VAL A 6 -13.91 -8.40 23.80
CA VAL A 6 -15.04 -8.03 22.93
C VAL A 6 -16.18 -9.05 23.02
N LYS A 7 -17.38 -8.58 23.39
CA LYS A 7 -18.62 -9.37 23.34
C LYS A 7 -19.33 -9.15 22.02
N TRP A 8 -19.71 -10.24 21.36
CA TRP A 8 -20.53 -10.24 20.16
C TRP A 8 -21.98 -10.56 20.51
N GLY A 9 -22.91 -9.80 19.94
CA GLY A 9 -24.33 -10.01 20.14
C GLY A 9 -25.14 -9.64 18.92
N CYS A 10 -26.34 -10.19 18.82
CA CYS A 10 -27.32 -9.79 17.84
C CYS A 10 -28.33 -8.82 18.48
N SER A 11 -28.56 -7.66 17.87
CA SER A 11 -29.54 -6.68 18.36
C SER A 11 -30.99 -7.17 18.23
N GLN A 12 -31.25 -8.13 17.34
CA GLN A 12 -32.61 -8.62 17.06
C GLN A 12 -33.01 -9.78 17.96
N CYS A 13 -32.25 -10.88 17.97
CA CYS A 13 -32.59 -12.06 18.77
C CYS A 13 -31.85 -12.13 20.11
N ARG A 14 -30.98 -11.16 20.41
CA ARG A 14 -30.18 -11.09 21.65
C ARG A 14 -29.37 -12.35 21.95
N SER A 15 -29.08 -13.17 20.93
CA SER A 15 -28.24 -14.34 21.10
C SER A 15 -26.80 -13.91 21.40
N THR A 16 -26.22 -14.55 22.41
CA THR A 16 -24.81 -14.38 22.77
C THR A 16 -24.00 -15.22 21.79
N ILE A 17 -23.13 -14.55 21.03
CA ILE A 17 -22.40 -15.22 19.96
C ILE A 17 -20.99 -15.48 20.41
N THR A 18 -20.64 -16.77 20.43
CA THR A 18 -19.32 -17.25 20.81
C THR A 18 -18.32 -17.22 19.65
N ASP A 19 -18.79 -17.17 18.41
CA ASP A 19 -17.97 -17.25 17.20
C ASP A 19 -17.97 -15.94 16.38
N ARG A 20 -16.81 -15.52 15.88
CA ARG A 20 -16.65 -14.23 15.19
C ARG A 20 -17.22 -14.30 13.77
N ARG A 21 -18.50 -13.99 13.63
CA ARG A 21 -19.22 -13.93 12.33
C ARG A 21 -19.66 -12.51 12.00
N LYS A 22 -20.08 -12.28 10.75
CA LYS A 22 -20.65 -10.98 10.31
C LYS A 22 -22.15 -10.88 10.61
N TYR A 23 -22.85 -12.01 10.53
CA TYR A 23 -24.30 -12.09 10.66
C TYR A 23 -24.71 -13.14 11.71
N CYS A 24 -25.86 -12.91 12.34
CA CYS A 24 -26.48 -13.84 13.25
C CYS A 24 -26.95 -15.10 12.51
N ILE A 25 -26.74 -16.27 13.10
CA ILE A 25 -27.16 -17.54 12.51
C ILE A 25 -28.69 -17.67 12.51
N ASP A 26 -29.36 -17.15 13.55
CA ASP A 26 -30.78 -17.38 13.75
C ASP A 26 -31.66 -16.42 12.94
N CYS A 27 -31.25 -15.15 12.85
CA CYS A 27 -32.07 -14.10 12.24
C CYS A 27 -31.36 -13.35 11.10
N HIS A 28 -30.15 -13.77 10.74
CA HIS A 28 -29.34 -13.21 9.65
C HIS A 28 -29.04 -11.69 9.77
N SER A 29 -29.39 -11.08 10.90
CA SER A 29 -29.12 -9.68 11.18
C SER A 29 -27.64 -9.44 11.43
N MET A 30 -27.15 -8.25 11.09
CA MET A 30 -25.76 -7.87 11.32
C MET A 30 -25.44 -7.86 12.81
N LEU A 31 -24.26 -8.37 13.16
CA LEU A 31 -23.83 -8.44 14.55
C LEU A 31 -23.35 -7.11 15.07
N THR A 32 -23.54 -6.92 16.37
CA THR A 32 -22.98 -5.83 17.16
C THR A 32 -21.83 -6.33 18.01
N TRP A 33 -20.84 -5.47 18.21
CA TRP A 33 -19.73 -5.70 19.14
C TRP A 33 -19.88 -4.77 20.34
N THR A 34 -19.34 -5.19 21.47
CA THR A 34 -19.16 -4.37 22.67
C THR A 34 -17.77 -4.61 23.23
N CYS A 35 -16.94 -3.59 23.26
CA CYS A 35 -15.61 -3.63 23.89
C CYS A 35 -15.78 -3.55 25.41
N ILE A 36 -15.28 -4.55 26.13
CA ILE A 36 -15.33 -4.61 27.58
C ILE A 36 -14.40 -3.55 28.20
N GLY A 37 -13.23 -3.32 27.58
CA GLY A 37 -12.23 -2.38 28.11
C GLY A 37 -12.64 -0.90 27.97
N SER A 38 -13.25 -0.52 26.84
CA SER A 38 -13.64 0.88 26.57
C SER A 38 -15.12 1.18 26.75
N GLY A 39 -15.96 0.16 26.96
CA GLY A 39 -17.43 0.29 27.02
C GLY A 39 -18.09 0.67 25.68
N ARG A 40 -17.33 0.88 24.61
CA ARG A 40 -17.88 1.25 23.29
C ARG A 40 -18.56 0.06 22.63
N SER A 41 -19.57 0.35 21.83
CA SER A 41 -20.29 -0.65 21.04
C SER A 41 -20.61 -0.12 19.65
N GLY A 42 -20.91 -1.03 18.73
CA GLY A 42 -21.28 -0.67 17.36
C GLY A 42 -21.59 -1.88 16.50
N LEU A 43 -21.88 -1.64 15.22
CA LEU A 43 -22.05 -2.69 14.22
C LEU A 43 -20.70 -3.32 13.86
N TYR A 44 -20.72 -4.59 13.44
CA TYR A 44 -19.55 -5.36 13.00
C TYR A 44 -18.65 -4.58 12.02
N THR A 45 -19.24 -3.84 11.08
CA THR A 45 -18.51 -3.04 10.09
C THR A 45 -17.60 -1.99 10.70
N HIS A 46 -17.96 -1.45 11.87
CA HIS A 46 -17.20 -0.43 12.58
C HIS A 46 -16.22 -1.02 13.60
N PHE A 47 -16.24 -2.33 13.81
CA PHE A 47 -15.36 -2.99 14.78
C PHE A 47 -13.89 -2.79 14.43
N PHE A 48 -13.50 -2.95 13.16
CA PHE A 48 -12.11 -2.82 12.75
C PHE A 48 -11.56 -1.42 13.02
N ARG A 49 -12.33 -0.38 12.68
CA ARG A 49 -11.97 1.00 13.01
C ARG A 49 -11.84 1.22 14.52
N HIS A 50 -12.73 0.65 15.32
CA HIS A 50 -12.60 0.73 16.78
C HIS A 50 -11.35 -0.01 17.29
N ARG A 51 -11.13 -1.23 16.82
CA ARG A 51 -10.01 -2.09 17.17
C ARG A 51 -8.67 -1.39 16.92
N ASP A 52 -8.53 -0.74 15.77
CA ASP A 52 -7.29 -0.07 15.37
C ASP A 52 -7.01 1.19 16.23
N ASN A 53 -8.01 1.71 16.95
CA ASN A 53 -7.91 2.93 17.77
C ASN A 53 -8.09 2.68 19.29
N CYS A 54 -8.36 1.44 19.71
CA CYS A 54 -8.66 1.13 21.10
C CYS A 54 -7.51 0.36 21.72
N ILE A 55 -6.85 0.92 22.74
CA ILE A 55 -5.72 0.32 23.44
C ILE A 55 -6.01 -1.09 23.99
N HIS A 56 -7.28 -1.36 24.34
CA HIS A 56 -7.76 -2.65 24.83
C HIS A 56 -7.89 -3.67 23.68
N CYS A 57 -8.50 -3.29 22.56
CA CYS A 57 -8.71 -4.19 21.43
C CYS A 57 -7.52 -4.28 20.46
N ALA A 58 -6.58 -3.33 20.51
CA ALA A 58 -5.40 -3.29 19.64
C ALA A 58 -4.36 -4.35 20.02
N SER A 59 -4.27 -4.71 21.30
CA SER A 59 -3.27 -5.63 21.86
C SER A 59 -3.50 -7.11 21.53
N GLU A 60 -4.63 -7.48 20.94
CA GLU A 60 -5.00 -8.90 20.74
C GLU A 60 -4.58 -9.48 19.38
N MET A 61 -3.84 -8.74 18.55
CA MET A 61 -3.12 -9.33 17.42
C MET A 61 -1.65 -9.45 17.77
N GLU A 62 -1.32 -10.37 18.67
CA GLU A 62 -0.18 -11.21 18.34
C GLU A 62 -0.59 -11.99 17.10
N ASP A 63 -0.18 -11.50 15.92
CA ASP A 63 -0.03 -12.37 14.76
C ASP A 63 0.63 -13.65 15.30
N LYS A 64 0.07 -14.83 14.97
CA LYS A 64 0.65 -16.09 15.43
C LYS A 64 2.16 -16.02 15.18
N PRO A 65 3.04 -16.34 16.15
CA PRO A 65 4.49 -16.17 15.99
C PRO A 65 5.02 -16.71 14.65
N GLN A 66 4.41 -17.81 14.19
CA GLN A 66 4.68 -18.44 12.89
C GLN A 66 4.36 -17.57 11.66
N GLU A 67 3.28 -16.77 11.68
CA GLU A 67 2.91 -15.87 10.57
C GLU A 67 3.80 -14.63 10.53
N VAL A 68 4.21 -14.11 11.69
CA VAL A 68 5.20 -13.00 11.77
C VAL A 68 6.55 -13.46 11.23
N GLU A 69 7.02 -14.63 11.65
CA GLU A 69 8.28 -15.20 11.16
C GLU A 69 8.24 -15.48 9.65
N GLU A 70 7.12 -15.96 9.13
CA GLU A 70 6.95 -16.19 7.69
C GLU A 70 7.00 -14.88 6.90
N LYS A 71 6.23 -13.86 7.32
CA LYS A 71 6.29 -12.52 6.72
C LYS A 71 7.70 -11.95 6.78
N HIS A 72 8.40 -12.11 7.90
CA HIS A 72 9.76 -11.59 8.06
C HIS A 72 10.76 -12.29 7.12
N ARG A 73 10.66 -13.63 6.97
CA ARG A 73 11.44 -14.38 6.00
C ARG A 73 11.17 -13.94 4.55
N ASP A 74 9.91 -13.70 4.20
CA ASP A 74 9.55 -13.29 2.85
C ASP A 74 10.01 -11.87 2.52
N ILE A 75 9.96 -10.95 3.49
CA ILE A 75 10.55 -9.60 3.35
C ILE A 75 12.06 -9.70 3.11
N GLN A 76 12.78 -10.51 3.90
CA GLN A 76 14.23 -10.71 3.73
C GLN A 76 14.56 -11.29 2.34
N LYS A 77 13.75 -12.23 1.83
CA LYS A 77 13.92 -12.75 0.46
C LYS A 77 13.73 -11.66 -0.59
N LEU A 78 12.69 -10.83 -0.47
CA LEU A 78 12.44 -9.74 -1.41
C LEU A 78 13.57 -8.70 -1.41
N GLN A 79 14.09 -8.36 -0.22
CA GLN A 79 15.25 -7.47 -0.09
C GLN A 79 16.50 -8.05 -0.73
N LYS A 80 16.74 -9.36 -0.60
CA LYS A 80 17.85 -10.03 -1.28
C LYS A 80 17.69 -9.98 -2.81
N LEU A 81 16.48 -10.22 -3.31
CA LEU A 81 16.18 -10.19 -4.75
C LEU A 81 16.36 -8.80 -5.37
N ASN A 82 16.24 -7.70 -4.60
CA ASN A 82 16.48 -6.35 -5.11
C ASN A 82 17.88 -6.22 -5.74
N ASN A 83 18.90 -6.84 -5.15
CA ASN A 83 20.28 -6.67 -5.58
C ASN A 83 20.71 -7.67 -6.68
N GLU A 84 19.93 -8.73 -6.91
CA GLU A 84 20.32 -9.84 -7.78
C GLU A 84 19.55 -9.84 -9.12
N GLN A 85 18.34 -9.28 -9.15
CA GLN A 85 17.46 -9.36 -10.33
C GLN A 85 17.68 -8.21 -11.33
N ARG A 86 17.69 -8.56 -12.62
CA ARG A 86 17.59 -7.63 -13.76
C ARG A 86 16.19 -6.98 -13.80
N PRO A 87 16.03 -5.71 -14.22
CA PRO A 87 17.05 -4.80 -14.76
C PRO A 87 17.98 -4.10 -13.76
N TRP A 88 17.59 -3.97 -12.48
CA TRP A 88 18.31 -3.12 -11.54
C TRP A 88 19.78 -3.50 -11.37
N SER A 89 20.11 -4.79 -11.25
CA SER A 89 21.50 -5.27 -11.10
C SER A 89 22.42 -5.03 -12.31
N GLU A 90 21.87 -4.53 -13.41
CA GLU A 90 22.62 -4.07 -14.58
C GLU A 90 22.65 -2.54 -14.67
N TRP A 91 21.56 -1.88 -14.28
CA TRP A 91 21.40 -0.43 -14.38
C TRP A 91 22.09 0.33 -13.25
N ASP A 92 22.28 -0.29 -12.09
CA ASP A 92 22.98 0.29 -10.93
C ASP A 92 24.50 0.32 -11.07
N ARG A 93 25.06 -0.32 -12.10
CA ARG A 93 26.52 -0.46 -12.28
C ARG A 93 27.23 0.82 -12.67
N THR A 94 26.56 1.70 -13.41
CA THR A 94 27.13 2.98 -13.83
C THR A 94 26.10 4.08 -13.74
N TYR A 95 26.57 5.28 -13.41
CA TYR A 95 25.77 6.49 -13.37
C TYR A 95 25.03 6.70 -14.71
N GLU A 96 25.76 6.57 -15.83
CA GLU A 96 25.20 6.76 -17.18
C GLU A 96 24.11 5.76 -17.51
N SER A 97 24.28 4.49 -17.11
CA SER A 97 23.28 3.45 -17.36
C SER A 97 21.99 3.76 -16.59
N CYS A 98 22.10 4.09 -15.30
CA CYS A 98 20.95 4.44 -14.48
C CYS A 98 20.21 5.65 -15.08
N VAL A 99 20.92 6.74 -15.35
CA VAL A 99 20.33 7.97 -15.91
C VAL A 99 19.73 7.70 -17.29
N GLN A 100 20.37 6.91 -18.15
CA GLN A 100 19.86 6.59 -19.48
C GLN A 100 18.53 5.82 -19.43
N HIS A 101 18.36 4.91 -18.47
CA HIS A 101 17.15 4.10 -18.38
C HIS A 101 16.05 4.77 -17.56
N THR A 102 16.36 5.34 -16.40
CA THR A 102 15.36 5.86 -15.46
C THR A 102 15.16 7.38 -15.56
N GLY A 103 16.17 8.10 -16.05
CA GLY A 103 16.19 9.58 -16.04
C GLY A 103 16.64 10.17 -14.71
N HIS A 104 17.00 9.30 -13.76
CA HIS A 104 17.45 9.63 -12.43
C HIS A 104 18.84 9.04 -12.20
N ASP A 105 19.65 9.70 -11.39
CA ASP A 105 20.88 9.09 -10.91
C ASP A 105 20.59 8.01 -9.85
N ILE A 106 21.63 7.25 -9.49
CA ILE A 106 21.52 6.13 -8.55
C ILE A 106 20.99 6.59 -7.18
N GLU A 107 21.44 7.75 -6.69
CA GLU A 107 21.02 8.27 -5.37
C GLU A 107 19.55 8.68 -5.38
N GLN A 108 19.09 9.33 -6.45
CA GLN A 108 17.69 9.69 -6.65
C GLN A 108 16.79 8.45 -6.75
N VAL A 109 17.21 7.41 -7.47
CA VAL A 109 16.45 6.15 -7.54
C VAL A 109 16.36 5.50 -6.16
N HIS A 110 17.45 5.47 -5.39
CA HIS A 110 17.42 4.97 -4.02
C HIS A 110 16.53 5.80 -3.09
N GLN A 111 16.52 7.13 -3.25
CA GLN A 111 15.64 8.01 -2.50
C GLN A 111 14.16 7.71 -2.82
N LEU A 112 13.80 7.65 -4.10
CA LEU A 112 12.44 7.27 -4.54
C LEU A 112 12.04 5.89 -4.01
N TYR A 113 12.98 4.93 -4.06
CA TYR A 113 12.76 3.61 -3.50
C TYR A 113 12.50 3.67 -2.00
N SER A 114 13.31 4.41 -1.23
CA SER A 114 13.12 4.56 0.22
C SER A 114 11.75 5.13 0.57
N MET A 115 11.26 6.11 -0.20
CA MET A 115 9.92 6.69 -0.02
C MET A 115 8.79 5.68 -0.28
N CYS A 116 9.00 4.75 -1.20
CA CYS A 116 7.98 3.80 -1.66
C CYS A 116 8.15 2.39 -1.07
N GLU A 117 9.25 2.12 -0.34
CA GLU A 117 9.73 0.78 -0.03
C GLU A 117 8.64 -0.09 0.61
N GLN A 118 8.00 0.41 1.66
CA GLN A 118 6.98 -0.36 2.40
C GLN A 118 5.76 -0.67 1.54
N SER A 119 5.34 0.28 0.70
CA SER A 119 4.21 0.12 -0.22
C SER A 119 4.53 -0.91 -1.31
N LEU A 120 5.74 -0.86 -1.88
CA LEU A 120 6.22 -1.80 -2.89
C LEU A 120 6.37 -3.22 -2.32
N ILE A 121 6.95 -3.36 -1.12
CA ILE A 121 7.05 -4.66 -0.42
C ILE A 121 5.65 -5.23 -0.16
N LYS A 122 4.72 -4.42 0.34
CA LYS A 122 3.34 -4.84 0.59
C LYS A 122 2.65 -5.30 -0.70
N TYR A 123 2.85 -4.58 -1.80
CA TYR A 123 2.36 -4.98 -3.12
C TYR A 123 2.93 -6.33 -3.55
N CYS A 124 4.26 -6.52 -3.47
CA CYS A 124 4.92 -7.79 -3.77
C CYS A 124 4.34 -8.94 -2.94
N LEU A 125 4.23 -8.78 -1.62
CA LEU A 125 3.71 -9.83 -0.73
C LEU A 125 2.25 -10.19 -1.04
N HIS A 126 1.40 -9.20 -1.26
CA HIS A 126 0.00 -9.42 -1.62
C HIS A 126 -0.13 -10.16 -2.96
N ARG A 127 0.74 -9.84 -3.92
CA ARG A 127 0.77 -10.49 -5.22
C ARG A 127 1.28 -11.92 -5.14
N THR A 128 2.36 -12.18 -4.40
CA THR A 128 2.88 -13.55 -4.18
C THR A 128 1.83 -14.44 -3.54
N LYS A 129 1.07 -13.92 -2.57
CA LYS A 129 -0.05 -14.65 -1.95
C LYS A 129 -1.20 -14.96 -2.92
N LYS A 130 -1.45 -14.11 -3.91
CA LYS A 130 -2.44 -14.38 -4.97
C LYS A 130 -1.89 -15.30 -6.07
N GLN A 131 -0.57 -15.33 -6.26
CA GLN A 131 0.11 -16.12 -7.29
C GLN A 131 0.56 -17.50 -6.83
N SER A 132 0.45 -17.86 -5.55
CA SER A 132 0.75 -19.23 -5.08
C SER A 132 -0.08 -20.31 -5.78
N ASP A 133 -1.16 -19.92 -6.48
CA ASP A 133 -1.99 -20.81 -7.31
C ASP A 133 -1.46 -20.97 -8.76
N ASN A 134 -0.42 -20.23 -9.18
CA ASN A 134 0.16 -20.26 -10.53
C ASN A 134 1.71 -20.31 -10.48
N ILE A 135 2.27 -21.51 -10.66
CA ILE A 135 3.65 -21.89 -10.30
C ILE A 135 4.77 -21.23 -11.16
N ASN A 136 4.46 -20.52 -12.26
CA ASN A 136 5.47 -20.21 -13.29
C ASN A 136 5.76 -18.73 -13.58
N THR A 137 5.34 -17.78 -12.76
CA THR A 137 5.71 -16.35 -12.98
C THR A 137 6.76 -15.89 -11.98
N THR A 138 7.98 -15.62 -12.46
CA THR A 138 9.04 -14.96 -11.69
C THR A 138 8.51 -13.63 -11.16
N SER A 139 8.56 -13.39 -9.85
CA SER A 139 8.15 -12.09 -9.28
C SER A 139 9.30 -11.08 -9.39
N LEU A 140 9.00 -9.87 -9.84
CA LEU A 140 9.94 -8.75 -9.74
C LEU A 140 10.13 -8.35 -8.28
N SER A 141 11.38 -8.04 -7.94
CA SER A 141 11.75 -7.40 -6.69
C SER A 141 11.12 -6.00 -6.58
N PRO A 142 10.88 -5.49 -5.36
CA PRO A 142 10.40 -4.13 -5.14
C PRO A 142 11.17 -3.06 -5.94
N MET A 143 12.50 -3.16 -5.99
CA MET A 143 13.33 -2.24 -6.75
C MET A 143 13.09 -2.35 -8.26
N ASN A 144 12.97 -3.57 -8.79
CA ASN A 144 12.69 -3.76 -10.22
C ASN A 144 11.31 -3.28 -10.63
N LEU A 145 10.30 -3.37 -9.76
CA LEU A 145 9.00 -2.77 -10.00
C LEU A 145 9.11 -1.26 -10.18
N LEU A 146 9.87 -0.60 -9.30
CA LEU A 146 10.12 0.83 -9.38
C LEU A 146 10.85 1.19 -10.68
N VAL A 147 12.00 0.57 -10.96
CA VAL A 147 12.84 1.01 -12.08
C VAL A 147 12.25 0.69 -13.45
N VAL A 148 11.49 -0.40 -13.59
CA VAL A 148 10.72 -0.68 -14.81
C VAL A 148 9.64 0.38 -15.01
N THR A 149 9.02 0.85 -13.94
CA THR A 149 8.01 1.92 -14.01
C THR A 149 8.64 3.26 -14.35
N LEU A 150 9.80 3.60 -13.78
CA LEU A 150 10.54 4.81 -14.17
C LEU A 150 10.98 4.76 -15.64
N TRP A 151 11.45 3.60 -16.09
CA TRP A 151 11.83 3.38 -17.49
C TRP A 151 10.64 3.56 -18.44
N TYR A 152 9.46 3.03 -18.06
CA TYR A 152 8.20 3.27 -18.78
C TYR A 152 7.86 4.76 -18.85
N LEU A 153 7.86 5.47 -17.72
CA LEU A 153 7.50 6.88 -17.63
C LEU A 153 8.46 7.78 -18.41
N LYS A 154 9.76 7.43 -18.43
CA LYS A 154 10.77 8.19 -19.15
C LYS A 154 10.62 8.09 -20.66
N HIS A 155 10.53 6.87 -21.18
CA HIS A 155 10.63 6.62 -22.62
C HIS A 155 9.27 6.44 -23.29
N TYR A 156 8.19 6.40 -22.51
CA TYR A 156 6.84 6.09 -22.98
C TYR A 156 6.80 4.82 -23.83
N HIS A 157 7.59 3.82 -23.44
CA HIS A 157 7.62 2.55 -24.14
C HIS A 157 6.23 1.89 -24.13
N SER A 158 5.88 1.23 -25.23
CA SER A 158 4.65 0.44 -25.24
C SER A 158 4.72 -0.67 -24.20
N GLU A 159 3.59 -0.96 -23.54
CA GLU A 159 3.51 -2.07 -22.57
C GLU A 159 3.94 -3.41 -23.19
N ARG A 160 3.71 -3.60 -24.49
CA ARG A 160 4.18 -4.79 -25.23
C ARG A 160 5.70 -4.88 -25.28
N TYR A 161 6.38 -3.77 -25.54
CA TYR A 161 7.84 -3.74 -25.55
C TYR A 161 8.40 -4.08 -24.17
N ILE A 162 7.85 -3.47 -23.11
CA ILE A 162 8.23 -3.77 -21.74
C ILE A 162 7.98 -5.25 -21.43
N ALA A 163 6.80 -5.78 -21.76
CA ALA A 163 6.45 -7.18 -21.55
C ALA A 163 7.46 -8.15 -22.18
N THR A 164 7.96 -7.83 -23.38
CA THR A 164 9.03 -8.60 -24.03
C THR A 164 10.35 -8.48 -23.27
N GLU A 165 10.76 -7.27 -22.91
CA GLU A 165 12.06 -7.01 -22.28
C GLU A 165 12.18 -7.60 -20.87
N VAL A 166 11.11 -7.53 -20.08
CA VAL A 166 11.06 -8.10 -18.72
C VAL A 166 10.53 -9.53 -18.68
N ASN A 167 10.17 -10.11 -19.83
CA ASN A 167 9.61 -11.46 -19.99
C ASN A 167 8.35 -11.71 -19.12
N PHE A 168 7.38 -10.80 -19.21
CA PHE A 168 6.08 -10.89 -18.55
C PHE A 168 4.92 -10.91 -19.54
N SER A 169 3.74 -11.32 -19.08
CA SER A 169 2.52 -11.12 -19.87
C SER A 169 2.16 -9.64 -19.96
N LEU A 170 1.53 -9.24 -21.07
CA LEU A 170 1.05 -7.87 -21.25
C LEU A 170 0.11 -7.43 -20.12
N SER A 171 -0.82 -8.31 -19.72
CA SER A 171 -1.74 -8.07 -18.60
C SER A 171 -1.00 -7.83 -17.28
N THR A 172 0.11 -8.54 -17.08
CA THR A 172 0.95 -8.36 -15.89
C THR A 172 1.63 -7.02 -15.89
N VAL A 173 2.22 -6.62 -17.02
CA VAL A 173 2.88 -5.31 -17.14
C VAL A 173 1.90 -4.18 -16.92
N HIS A 174 0.71 -4.23 -17.53
CA HIS A 174 -0.34 -3.23 -17.32
C HIS A 174 -0.70 -3.08 -15.83
N HIS A 175 -0.88 -4.19 -15.12
CA HIS A 175 -1.20 -4.18 -13.70
C HIS A 175 -0.04 -3.67 -12.83
N ILE A 176 1.20 -4.01 -13.17
CA ILE A 176 2.40 -3.50 -12.49
C ILE A 176 2.46 -1.99 -12.64
N LEU A 177 2.40 -1.49 -13.88
CA LEU A 177 2.58 -0.08 -14.15
C LEU A 177 1.49 0.76 -13.47
N THR A 178 0.23 0.34 -13.55
CA THR A 178 -0.88 1.06 -12.91
C THR A 178 -0.67 1.16 -11.39
N GLU A 179 -0.45 0.04 -10.72
CA GLU A 179 -0.33 0.00 -9.25
C GLU A 179 0.94 0.69 -8.75
N VAL A 180 2.06 0.55 -9.45
CA VAL A 180 3.32 1.20 -9.05
C VAL A 180 3.28 2.70 -9.31
N VAL A 181 2.62 3.17 -10.37
CA VAL A 181 2.37 4.60 -10.59
C VAL A 181 1.50 5.18 -9.48
N ASP A 182 0.44 4.47 -9.05
CA ASP A 182 -0.39 4.90 -7.93
C ASP A 182 0.40 4.96 -6.61
N ILE A 183 1.28 3.96 -6.37
CA ILE A 183 2.20 3.97 -5.22
C ILE A 183 3.12 5.19 -5.28
N LEU A 184 3.78 5.43 -6.42
CA LEU A 184 4.65 6.60 -6.63
C LEU A 184 3.91 7.90 -6.37
N HIS A 185 2.72 8.06 -6.93
CA HIS A 185 1.89 9.23 -6.70
C HIS A 185 1.56 9.39 -5.21
N SER A 186 1.18 8.31 -4.52
CA SER A 186 0.80 8.36 -3.10
C SER A 186 1.97 8.63 -2.14
N CYS A 187 3.18 8.18 -2.48
CA CYS A 187 4.36 8.28 -1.62
C CYS A 187 5.21 9.51 -1.92
N VAL A 188 5.33 9.91 -3.19
CA VAL A 188 6.24 10.97 -3.63
C VAL A 188 5.54 12.31 -3.71
N TYR A 189 4.30 12.37 -4.21
CA TYR A 189 3.58 13.63 -4.38
C TYR A 189 3.38 14.41 -3.06
N PRO A 190 3.01 13.78 -1.92
CA PRO A 190 2.88 14.51 -0.67
C PRO A 190 4.18 15.15 -0.19
N GLU A 191 5.32 14.53 -0.46
CA GLU A 191 6.66 15.02 -0.08
C GLU A 191 7.16 16.14 -1.01
N LEU A 192 6.64 16.20 -2.25
CA LEU A 192 6.92 17.30 -3.18
C LEU A 192 6.01 18.51 -2.97
N VAL A 193 4.80 18.28 -2.44
CA VAL A 193 3.75 19.30 -2.25
C VAL A 193 3.66 19.77 -0.81
N SER A 194 4.31 19.10 0.15
CA SER A 194 4.46 19.58 1.51
C SER A 194 5.19 20.93 1.48
N LEU A 195 4.40 21.99 1.70
CA LEU A 195 4.93 23.33 1.94
C LEU A 195 5.96 23.26 3.08
N PRO A 196 7.09 23.97 2.99
CA PRO A 196 8.11 23.93 4.02
C PRO A 196 7.47 24.25 5.38
N ALA A 197 7.86 23.48 6.41
CA ALA A 197 7.37 23.60 7.79
C ALA A 197 7.55 25.01 8.39
N ASP A 198 8.36 25.85 7.74
CA ASP A 198 8.65 27.24 8.11
C ASP A 198 7.66 28.26 7.51
N MET A 199 6.62 27.82 6.79
CA MET A 199 5.47 28.68 6.49
C MET A 199 4.63 28.82 7.75
N ASP A 200 5.11 29.68 8.65
CA ASP A 200 4.33 30.25 9.74
C ASP A 200 2.94 30.59 9.21
N SER A 201 1.93 30.02 9.86
CA SER A 201 0.52 30.35 9.70
C SER A 201 0.24 31.82 10.06
N LYS A 202 0.76 32.77 9.28
CA LYS A 202 0.14 34.07 9.18
C LYS A 202 -1.13 33.86 8.40
N ASN A 203 -2.22 33.69 9.16
CA ASN A 203 -3.58 33.91 8.71
C ASN A 203 -3.68 35.30 8.07
N THR A 204 -3.31 35.45 6.81
CA THR A 204 -3.86 36.48 5.94
C THR A 204 -5.14 35.92 5.39
N ALA A 205 -6.25 36.32 6.03
CA ALA A 205 -7.58 36.11 5.49
C ALA A 205 -7.69 36.83 4.15
N HIS A 206 -7.38 36.14 3.06
CA HIS A 206 -7.79 36.56 1.73
C HIS A 206 -9.26 36.16 1.57
N GLY A 207 -10.14 37.09 1.93
CA GLY A 207 -11.51 37.09 1.42
C GLY A 207 -11.50 37.10 -0.11
N PRO A 208 -12.58 36.67 -0.76
CA PRO A 208 -12.63 36.55 -2.21
C PRO A 208 -12.36 37.91 -2.86
N GLU A 209 -11.33 37.96 -3.72
CA GLU A 209 -11.02 39.13 -4.53
C GLU A 209 -12.21 39.50 -5.42
N GLU A 210 -12.59 40.77 -5.40
CA GLU A 210 -13.65 41.31 -6.24
C GLU A 210 -13.27 41.15 -7.72
N HIS A 211 -14.05 40.32 -8.42
CA HIS A 211 -14.01 40.15 -9.87
C HIS A 211 -14.02 41.50 -10.59
N HIS A 212 -12.89 41.88 -11.19
CA HIS A 212 -12.88 42.95 -12.17
C HIS A 212 -13.56 42.45 -13.45
N LYS A 213 -14.78 42.97 -13.68
CA LYS A 213 -15.47 42.85 -14.98
C LYS A 213 -14.64 43.54 -16.05
N LEU A 214 -14.09 42.76 -16.99
CA LEU A 214 -13.68 43.26 -18.29
C LEU A 214 -14.95 43.67 -19.06
N ILE A 215 -15.19 44.97 -19.15
CA ILE A 215 -16.10 45.54 -20.16
C ILE A 215 -15.26 45.73 -21.42
N VAL A 216 -15.67 45.07 -22.48
CA VAL A 216 -15.17 45.26 -23.83
C VAL A 216 -16.09 46.27 -24.50
N ASP A 217 -15.55 47.41 -24.92
CA ASP A 217 -16.09 48.28 -25.97
C ASP A 217 -15.05 48.40 -27.08
#